data_AF-A0AAP7FKC4-F1
#
_entry.id   AF-A0AAP7FKC4-F1
#
_cell.length_a   1.000
_cell.length_b   1.000
_cell.length_c   1.000
_cell.angle_alpha   90.00
_cell.angle_beta   90.00
_cell.angle_gamma   90.00
#
_symmetry.space_group_name_H-M   'P 1'
#
loop_
_entity.id
_entity.type
_entity.pdbx_description
1 polymer ?
#
loop_
_entity_poly.entity_id
_entity_poly.type
_entity_poly.pdbx_seq_one_letter_code
_entity_poly.pdbx_strand_id
1 'polypeptide(L)'
;MAAKSTPLAVKVAIYQRLLAGDIARDVGRMYVISLPTIWKYANDAVAELRLLEAVESSPILIGFLSRTVKIQCFQYVDDEVVRDLMAPILEPYLSQAEKINFAGRESADQPLSTRVSRTTEEDFQAIVAEMSQSSHPGLTPSALLRDIVEDYIARYKANGRALLPPLDHQSLSPAPVQPPAPSLDGAALMKDLHGALRDQLMKHGIELPLTDQ
;
A
#
# COMPACT_ATOMS: atom_id res chain seq x y z
N MET A 1 17.87 6.94 -21.41
CA MET A 1 16.50 6.51 -21.73
C MET A 1 15.55 7.11 -20.70
N ALA A 2 14.58 7.93 -21.09
CA ALA A 2 13.64 8.55 -20.15
C ALA A 2 12.85 7.45 -19.41
N ALA A 3 12.83 7.51 -18.07
CA ALA A 3 11.98 6.64 -17.27
C ALA A 3 10.53 6.80 -17.76
N LYS A 4 9.98 5.77 -18.41
CA LYS A 4 8.62 5.81 -18.93
C LYS A 4 7.68 6.01 -17.74
N SER A 5 7.09 7.20 -17.65
CA SER A 5 6.02 7.54 -16.70
C SER A 5 5.03 6.38 -16.58
N THR A 6 4.67 6.02 -15.35
CA THR A 6 3.67 4.97 -15.09
C THR A 6 2.36 5.34 -15.78
N PRO A 7 1.79 4.46 -16.63
CA PRO A 7 0.55 4.75 -17.35
C PRO A 7 -0.58 5.12 -16.40
N LEU A 8 -1.42 6.08 -16.78
CA LEU A 8 -2.57 6.50 -15.98
C LEU A 8 -3.48 5.33 -15.61
N ALA A 9 -3.73 4.41 -16.55
CA ALA A 9 -4.49 3.19 -16.31
C ALA A 9 -4.00 2.39 -15.08
N VAL A 10 -2.67 2.23 -14.92
CA VAL A 10 -2.08 1.53 -13.77
C VAL A 10 -2.30 2.33 -12.48
N LYS A 11 -2.15 3.66 -12.53
CA LYS A 11 -2.39 4.53 -11.37
C LYS A 11 -3.85 4.46 -10.92
N VAL A 12 -4.79 4.47 -11.85
CA VAL A 12 -6.23 4.32 -11.59
C VAL A 12 -6.55 2.94 -11.02
N ALA A 13 -5.93 1.87 -11.54
CA ALA A 13 -6.11 0.52 -10.98
C ALA A 13 -5.57 0.40 -9.53
N ILE A 14 -4.44 1.05 -9.22
CA ILE A 14 -3.94 1.15 -7.84
C ILE A 14 -4.94 1.91 -6.96
N TYR A 15 -5.41 3.07 -7.42
CA TYR A 15 -6.40 3.87 -6.70
C TYR A 15 -7.68 3.08 -6.41
N GLN A 16 -8.20 2.36 -7.41
CA GLN A 16 -9.43 1.57 -7.24
C GLN A 16 -9.27 0.44 -6.23
N ARG A 17 -8.12 -0.23 -6.16
CA ARG A 17 -7.86 -1.24 -5.12
C ARG A 17 -7.88 -0.63 -3.72
N LEU A 18 -7.30 0.55 -3.55
CA LEU A 18 -7.35 1.27 -2.27
C LEU A 18 -8.79 1.66 -1.90
N LEU A 19 -9.59 2.09 -2.88
CA LEU A 19 -11.01 2.39 -2.67
C LEU A 19 -11.83 1.15 -2.29
N ALA A 20 -11.52 0.00 -2.88
CA ALA A 20 -12.14 -1.28 -2.56
C ALA A 20 -11.76 -1.82 -1.16
N GLY A 21 -10.86 -1.15 -0.45
CA GLY A 21 -10.45 -1.52 0.91
C GLY A 21 -9.19 -2.39 0.98
N ASP A 22 -8.49 -2.62 -0.13
CA ASP A 22 -7.24 -3.38 -0.10
C ASP A 22 -6.19 -2.67 0.76
N ILE A 23 -5.46 -3.46 1.55
CA ILE A 23 -4.37 -2.94 2.38
C ILE A 23 -3.27 -2.41 1.48
N ALA A 24 -2.92 -1.13 1.62
CA ALA A 24 -1.92 -0.47 0.78
C ALA A 24 -0.59 -1.23 0.69
N ARG A 25 -0.15 -1.91 1.75
CA ARG A 25 1.06 -2.75 1.73
C ARG A 25 0.95 -3.91 0.74
N ASP A 26 -0.20 -4.56 0.65
CA ASP A 26 -0.42 -5.69 -0.25
C ASP A 26 -0.57 -5.23 -1.69
N VAL A 27 -1.25 -4.11 -1.93
CA VAL A 27 -1.24 -3.43 -3.23
C VAL A 27 0.20 -3.13 -3.67
N GLY A 28 1.05 -2.68 -2.76
CA GLY A 28 2.47 -2.41 -3.05
C GLY A 28 3.23 -3.64 -3.54
N ARG A 29 2.97 -4.80 -2.94
CA ARG A 29 3.55 -6.08 -3.38
C ARG A 29 3.03 -6.49 -4.75
N MET A 30 1.72 -6.34 -5.01
CA MET A 30 1.09 -6.70 -6.29
C MET A 30 1.65 -5.91 -7.47
N TYR A 31 1.93 -4.62 -7.26
CA TYR A 31 2.47 -3.72 -8.29
C TYR A 31 3.99 -3.54 -8.20
N VAL A 32 4.67 -4.22 -7.27
CA VAL A 32 6.13 -4.13 -7.06
C VAL A 32 6.60 -2.68 -6.85
N ILE A 33 5.88 -1.93 -6.00
CA ILE A 33 6.15 -0.52 -5.71
C ILE A 33 6.16 -0.23 -4.21
N SER A 34 6.90 0.82 -3.82
CA SER A 34 7.00 1.25 -2.42
C SER A 34 5.69 1.87 -1.91
N LEU A 35 5.47 1.83 -0.59
CA LEU A 35 4.29 2.44 0.04
C LEU A 35 4.14 3.95 -0.28
N PRO A 36 5.20 4.79 -0.25
CA PRO A 36 5.10 6.17 -0.72
C PRO A 36 4.66 6.30 -2.19
N THR A 37 5.15 5.41 -3.06
CA THR A 37 4.80 5.40 -4.48
C THR A 37 3.33 5.09 -4.71
N ILE A 38 2.74 4.18 -3.93
CA ILE A 38 1.31 3.85 -3.97
C ILE A 38 0.46 5.09 -3.72
N TRP A 39 0.75 5.80 -2.62
CA TRP A 39 0.01 7.02 -2.27
C TRP A 39 0.23 8.12 -3.31
N LYS A 40 1.44 8.27 -3.83
CA LYS A 40 1.71 9.19 -4.95
C LYS A 40 0.83 8.86 -6.16
N TYR A 41 0.83 7.62 -6.62
CA TYR A 41 0.07 7.21 -7.80
C TYR A 41 -1.44 7.30 -7.60
N ALA A 42 -1.94 7.02 -6.40
CA ALA A 42 -3.35 7.24 -6.08
C ALA A 42 -3.74 8.73 -6.15
N ASN A 43 -2.91 9.62 -5.61
CA ASN A 43 -3.16 11.07 -5.71
C ASN A 43 -3.04 11.58 -7.15
N ASP A 44 -2.05 11.10 -7.91
CA ASP A 44 -1.92 11.39 -9.35
C ASP A 44 -3.17 10.95 -10.11
N ALA A 45 -3.72 9.76 -9.82
CA ALA A 45 -4.95 9.28 -10.44
C ALA A 45 -6.14 10.19 -10.12
N VAL A 46 -6.30 10.60 -8.85
CA VAL A 46 -7.35 11.54 -8.46
C VAL A 46 -7.21 12.89 -9.19
N ALA A 47 -5.99 13.41 -9.32
CA ALA A 47 -5.75 14.67 -10.02
C ALA A 47 -6.18 14.60 -11.49
N GLU A 48 -5.89 13.50 -12.17
CA GLU A 48 -6.28 13.27 -13.57
C GLU A 48 -7.79 13.03 -13.72
N LEU A 49 -8.39 12.24 -12.82
CA LEU A 49 -9.84 11.98 -12.83
C LEU A 49 -10.67 13.25 -12.64
N ARG A 50 -10.18 14.21 -11.83
CA ARG A 50 -10.86 15.51 -11.62
C ARG A 50 -10.97 16.36 -12.89
N LEU A 51 -10.15 16.09 -13.91
CA LEU A 51 -10.16 16.82 -15.18
C LEU A 51 -11.17 16.24 -16.20
N LEU A 52 -11.84 15.14 -15.86
CA LEU A 52 -12.82 14.52 -16.74
C LEU A 52 -14.15 15.28 -16.67
N GLU A 53 -14.72 15.61 -17.83
CA GLU A 53 -16.01 16.29 -17.94
C GLU A 53 -17.13 15.54 -17.18
N ALA A 54 -17.11 14.20 -17.21
CA ALA A 54 -18.04 13.37 -16.46
C ALA A 54 -17.98 13.62 -14.95
N VAL A 55 -16.78 13.90 -14.40
CA VAL A 55 -16.62 14.29 -12.99
C VAL A 55 -17.07 15.73 -12.78
N GLU A 56 -16.69 16.66 -13.65
CA GLU A 56 -17.06 18.08 -13.54
C GLU A 56 -18.58 18.30 -13.58
N SER A 57 -19.30 17.46 -14.34
CA SER A 57 -20.76 17.49 -14.43
C SER A 57 -21.48 16.96 -13.19
N SER A 58 -20.77 16.33 -12.24
CA SER A 58 -21.34 15.68 -11.07
C SER A 58 -20.87 16.36 -9.77
N PRO A 59 -21.73 17.15 -9.10
CA PRO A 59 -21.40 17.79 -7.82
C PRO A 59 -21.00 16.79 -6.73
N ILE A 60 -21.58 15.58 -6.77
CA ILE A 60 -21.27 14.49 -5.85
C ILE A 60 -19.83 14.03 -6.05
N LEU A 61 -19.42 13.79 -7.30
CA LEU A 61 -18.05 13.35 -7.61
C LEU A 61 -17.02 14.45 -7.36
N ILE A 62 -17.35 15.72 -7.63
CA ILE A 62 -16.50 16.86 -7.24
C ILE A 62 -16.28 16.86 -5.73
N GLY A 63 -17.38 16.74 -4.96
CA GLY A 63 -17.33 16.70 -3.50
C GLY A 63 -16.52 15.52 -2.97
N PHE A 64 -16.68 14.33 -3.54
CA PHE A 64 -15.93 13.13 -3.17
C PHE A 64 -14.45 13.26 -3.53
N LEU A 65 -14.15 13.59 -4.79
CA LEU A 65 -12.78 13.64 -5.30
C LEU A 65 -11.98 14.80 -4.72
N SER A 66 -12.60 15.88 -4.23
CA SER A 66 -11.90 16.99 -3.55
C SER A 66 -11.20 16.59 -2.25
N ARG A 67 -11.64 15.49 -1.61
CA ARG A 67 -11.12 15.01 -0.33
C ARG A 67 -9.75 14.34 -0.50
N THR A 68 -9.11 14.00 0.62
CA THR A 68 -7.88 13.20 0.58
C THR A 68 -8.20 11.74 0.25
N VAL A 69 -7.27 11.03 -0.41
CA VAL A 69 -7.43 9.60 -0.75
C VAL A 69 -7.81 8.75 0.47
N LYS A 70 -7.24 9.03 1.64
CA LYS A 70 -7.60 8.31 2.88
C LYS A 70 -9.08 8.46 3.25
N ILE A 71 -9.63 9.66 3.13
CA ILE A 71 -11.04 9.91 3.41
C ILE A 71 -11.92 9.25 2.34
N GLN A 72 -11.51 9.33 1.07
CA GLN A 72 -12.21 8.68 -0.04
C GLN A 72 -12.34 7.16 0.19
N CYS A 73 -11.25 6.49 0.56
CA CYS A 73 -11.25 5.05 0.88
C CYS A 73 -12.23 4.70 2.02
N PHE A 74 -12.33 5.54 3.05
CA PHE A 74 -13.26 5.31 4.15
C PHE A 74 -14.73 5.44 3.70
N GLN A 75 -15.03 6.38 2.80
CA GLN A 75 -16.41 6.66 2.39
C GLN A 75 -16.91 5.79 1.24
N TYR A 76 -16.01 5.37 0.35
CA TYR A 76 -16.38 4.68 -0.89
C TYR A 76 -17.09 3.33 -0.65
N VAL A 77 -16.78 2.65 0.44
CA VAL A 77 -17.38 1.36 0.80
C VAL A 77 -18.85 1.52 1.25
N ASP A 78 -19.23 2.69 1.76
CA ASP A 78 -20.57 2.93 2.30
C ASP A 78 -21.44 3.84 1.40
N ASP A 79 -20.86 4.45 0.37
CA ASP A 79 -21.55 5.41 -0.52
C ASP A 79 -21.86 4.78 -1.89
N GLU A 80 -23.02 4.15 -2.00
CA GLU A 80 -23.46 3.47 -3.23
C GLU A 80 -23.56 4.43 -4.42
N VAL A 81 -24.01 5.67 -4.16
CA VAL A 81 -24.17 6.69 -5.21
C VAL A 81 -22.82 7.07 -5.81
N VAL A 82 -21.80 7.26 -4.97
CA VAL A 82 -20.44 7.50 -5.46
C VAL A 82 -19.91 6.31 -6.25
N ARG A 83 -20.16 5.07 -5.81
CA ARG A 83 -19.73 3.87 -6.54
C ARG A 83 -20.35 3.78 -7.93
N ASP A 84 -21.67 3.96 -8.02
CA ASP A 84 -22.40 3.87 -9.28
C ASP A 84 -21.96 4.95 -10.28
N LEU A 85 -21.67 6.16 -9.78
CA LEU A 85 -21.16 7.25 -10.60
C LEU A 85 -19.69 7.05 -11.01
N MET A 86 -18.86 6.49 -10.13
CA MET A 86 -17.43 6.26 -10.40
C MET A 86 -17.19 5.06 -11.32
N ALA A 87 -17.96 3.97 -11.17
CA ALA A 87 -17.76 2.72 -11.91
C ALA A 87 -17.58 2.92 -13.44
N PRO A 88 -18.49 3.61 -14.17
CA PRO A 88 -18.33 3.80 -15.61
C PRO A 88 -17.13 4.69 -15.99
N ILE A 89 -16.69 5.58 -15.08
CA ILE A 89 -15.52 6.44 -15.29
C ILE A 89 -14.22 5.63 -15.15
N LEU A 90 -14.18 4.70 -14.19
CA LEU A 90 -13.00 3.89 -13.90
C LEU A 90 -12.82 2.74 -14.90
N GLU A 91 -13.93 2.12 -15.34
CA GLU A 91 -13.94 0.95 -16.22
C GLU A 91 -12.97 1.01 -17.41
N PRO A 92 -12.93 2.07 -18.26
CA PRO A 92 -12.01 2.11 -19.40
C PRO A 92 -10.53 2.03 -18.98
N TYR A 93 -10.18 2.60 -17.83
CA TYR A 93 -8.82 2.55 -17.30
C TYR A 93 -8.50 1.18 -16.71
N LEU A 94 -9.45 0.54 -16.03
CA LEU A 94 -9.27 -0.80 -15.46
C LEU A 94 -9.06 -1.84 -16.58
N SER A 95 -9.92 -1.81 -17.59
CA SER A 95 -9.79 -2.61 -18.81
C SER A 95 -8.45 -2.41 -19.54
N GLN A 96 -7.88 -1.20 -19.50
CA GLN A 96 -6.56 -0.93 -20.06
C GLN A 96 -5.43 -1.44 -19.15
N ALA A 97 -5.58 -1.31 -17.83
CA ALA A 97 -4.59 -1.74 -16.85
C ALA A 97 -4.36 -3.25 -16.88
N GLU A 98 -5.42 -4.04 -17.06
CA GLU A 98 -5.35 -5.51 -17.19
C GLU A 98 -4.46 -5.97 -18.35
N LYS A 99 -4.36 -5.15 -19.40
CA LYS A 99 -3.52 -5.44 -20.58
C LYS A 99 -2.05 -5.09 -20.37
N ILE A 100 -1.72 -4.40 -19.27
CA ILE A 100 -0.37 -3.93 -18.97
C ILE A 100 0.25 -4.90 -17.96
N ASN A 101 1.26 -5.66 -18.39
CA ASN A 101 2.10 -6.41 -17.47
C ASN A 101 3.03 -5.46 -16.70
N PHE A 102 2.49 -4.81 -15.66
CA PHE A 102 3.23 -3.84 -14.86
C PHE A 102 4.25 -4.52 -13.93
N ALA A 103 3.86 -5.64 -13.32
CA ALA A 103 4.73 -6.42 -12.44
C ALA A 103 5.91 -7.08 -13.19
N GLY A 104 5.69 -7.45 -14.46
CA GLY A 104 6.71 -8.04 -15.34
C GLY A 104 7.45 -7.04 -16.23
N ARG A 105 7.28 -5.72 -16.05
CA ARG A 105 8.21 -4.77 -16.67
C ARG A 105 9.60 -5.05 -16.10
N GLU A 106 10.51 -5.51 -16.95
CA GLU A 106 11.96 -5.74 -16.74
C GLU A 106 12.76 -4.55 -16.14
N SER A 107 12.09 -3.48 -15.71
CA SER A 107 12.66 -2.38 -14.92
C SER A 107 12.13 -2.32 -13.47
N ALA A 108 11.32 -3.30 -13.05
CA ALA A 108 11.00 -3.55 -11.65
C ALA A 108 12.13 -4.37 -11.01
N ASP A 109 13.36 -3.84 -11.05
CA ASP A 109 14.28 -4.14 -9.95
C ASP A 109 13.47 -3.91 -8.67
N GLN A 110 13.41 -4.90 -7.77
CA GLN A 110 12.67 -4.77 -6.52
C GLN A 110 13.06 -3.42 -5.90
N PRO A 111 12.12 -2.47 -5.74
CA PRO A 111 12.50 -1.11 -5.38
C PRO A 111 13.11 -1.14 -3.98
N LEU A 112 14.43 -0.97 -3.93
CA LEU A 112 15.16 -0.89 -2.68
C LEU A 112 14.96 0.52 -2.11
N SER A 113 14.01 0.62 -1.18
CA SER A 113 13.78 1.85 -0.43
C SER A 113 14.27 1.67 1.00
N THR A 114 15.17 2.54 1.42
CA THR A 114 15.63 2.64 2.81
C THR A 114 15.60 4.08 3.26
N ARG A 115 15.54 4.30 4.57
CA ARG A 115 15.65 5.64 5.15
C ARG A 115 17.14 5.98 5.30
N VAL A 116 17.51 7.16 4.83
CA VAL A 116 18.82 7.77 5.07
C VAL A 116 18.62 9.07 5.85
N SER A 117 19.65 9.54 6.54
CA SER A 117 19.60 10.88 7.13
C SER A 117 19.54 11.92 6.01
N ARG A 118 18.90 13.05 6.30
CA ARG A 118 18.75 14.15 5.33
C ARG A 118 20.09 14.66 4.82
N THR A 119 21.08 14.81 5.70
CA THR A 119 22.42 15.26 5.31
C THR A 119 23.08 14.30 4.33
N THR A 120 22.96 12.99 4.56
CA THR A 120 23.50 11.97 3.65
C THR A 120 22.79 11.95 2.31
N GLU A 121 21.47 12.20 2.27
CA GLU A 121 20.73 12.34 1.01
C GLU A 121 21.23 13.54 0.21
N GLU A 122 21.39 14.69 0.85
CA GLU A 122 21.86 15.94 0.22
C GLU A 122 23.27 15.78 -0.34
N ASP A 123 24.20 15.21 0.45
CA ASP A 123 25.57 14.92 0.01
C ASP A 123 25.59 13.94 -1.17
N PHE A 124 24.77 12.89 -1.12
CA PHE A 124 24.69 11.90 -2.20
C PHE A 124 24.17 12.52 -3.50
N GLN A 125 23.15 13.39 -3.41
CA GLN A 125 22.66 14.12 -4.58
C GLN A 125 23.72 15.05 -5.18
N ALA A 126 24.54 15.70 -4.35
CA ALA A 126 25.64 16.54 -4.81
C ALA A 126 26.70 15.73 -5.57
N ILE A 127 27.08 14.56 -5.06
CA ILE A 127 28.01 13.63 -5.73
C ILE A 127 27.45 13.19 -7.10
N VAL A 128 26.18 12.78 -7.16
CA VAL A 128 25.55 12.37 -8.42
C VAL A 128 25.53 13.52 -9.43
N ALA A 129 25.24 14.74 -8.97
CA ALA A 129 25.24 15.92 -9.84
C ALA A 129 26.63 16.20 -10.42
N GLU A 130 27.68 16.14 -9.61
CA GLU A 130 29.06 16.31 -10.04
C GLU A 130 29.47 15.22 -11.05
N MET A 131 29.16 13.95 -10.75
CA MET A 131 29.44 12.81 -11.64
C MET A 131 28.67 12.93 -12.97
N SER A 132 27.42 13.39 -12.92
CA SER A 132 26.60 13.58 -14.11
C SER A 132 27.12 14.68 -15.03
N GLN A 133 27.86 15.65 -14.49
CA GLN A 133 28.45 16.75 -15.27
C GLN A 133 29.84 16.39 -15.81
N SER A 134 30.58 15.53 -15.13
CA SER A 134 31.99 15.23 -15.43
C SER A 134 32.19 13.95 -16.23
N SER A 135 31.68 12.82 -15.72
CA SER A 135 32.13 11.48 -16.12
C SER A 135 31.02 10.58 -16.65
N HIS A 136 29.78 10.81 -16.23
CA HIS A 136 28.63 9.95 -16.57
C HIS A 136 27.39 10.78 -16.92
N PRO A 137 27.33 11.36 -18.13
CA PRO A 137 26.21 12.20 -18.55
C PRO A 137 24.84 11.52 -18.36
N GLY A 138 23.95 12.14 -17.58
CA GLY A 138 22.60 11.62 -17.32
C GLY A 138 22.53 10.59 -16.20
N LEU A 139 23.57 10.47 -15.37
CA LEU A 139 23.54 9.65 -14.15
C LEU A 139 22.44 10.14 -13.20
N THR A 140 21.67 9.20 -12.67
CA THR A 140 20.61 9.47 -11.67
C THR A 140 20.99 8.86 -10.32
N PRO A 141 20.45 9.36 -9.20
CA PRO A 141 20.74 8.78 -7.88
C PRO A 141 20.42 7.28 -7.80
N SER A 142 19.31 6.87 -8.42
CA SER A 142 18.92 5.45 -8.50
C SER A 142 19.88 4.62 -9.34
N ALA A 143 20.42 5.17 -10.43
CA ALA A 143 21.42 4.47 -11.24
C ALA A 143 22.72 4.26 -10.46
N LEU A 144 23.23 5.31 -9.80
CA LEU A 144 24.43 5.18 -8.97
C LEU A 144 24.24 4.21 -7.80
N LEU A 145 23.07 4.22 -7.14
CA LEU A 145 22.76 3.25 -6.08
C LEU A 145 22.72 1.81 -6.61
N ARG A 146 22.18 1.59 -7.81
CA ARG A 146 22.20 0.26 -8.44
C ARG A 146 23.63 -0.20 -8.64
N ASP A 147 24.48 0.63 -9.24
CA ASP A 147 25.88 0.30 -9.52
C ASP A 147 26.64 -0.04 -8.23
N ILE A 148 26.44 0.73 -7.15
CA ILE A 148 27.06 0.48 -5.84
C ILE A 148 26.61 -0.86 -5.27
N VAL A 149 25.31 -1.17 -5.33
CA VAL A 149 24.76 -2.43 -4.79
C VAL A 149 25.25 -3.63 -5.59
N GLU A 150 25.24 -3.54 -6.91
CA GLU A 150 25.71 -4.61 -7.80
C GLU A 150 27.20 -4.88 -7.65
N ASP A 151 28.04 -3.84 -7.61
CA ASP A 151 29.48 -3.96 -7.36
C ASP A 151 29.76 -4.56 -5.98
N TYR A 152 29.02 -4.13 -4.95
CA TYR A 152 29.15 -4.72 -3.61
C TYR A 152 28.84 -6.22 -3.61
N ILE A 153 27.76 -6.65 -4.27
CA ILE A 153 27.39 -8.08 -4.38
C ILE A 153 28.45 -8.85 -5.17
N ALA A 154 28.96 -8.28 -6.27
CA ALA A 154 30.01 -8.90 -7.08
C ALA A 154 31.28 -9.14 -6.25
N ARG A 155 31.73 -8.13 -5.50
CA ARG A 155 32.87 -8.24 -4.58
C ARG A 155 32.62 -9.24 -3.47
N TYR A 156 31.41 -9.26 -2.89
CA TYR A 156 31.04 -10.20 -1.84
C TYR A 156 31.15 -11.66 -2.32
N LYS A 157 30.65 -11.95 -3.53
CA LYS A 157 30.75 -13.27 -4.17
C LYS A 157 32.19 -13.63 -4.54
N ALA A 158 32.96 -12.69 -5.07
CA ALA A 158 34.36 -12.90 -5.45
C ALA A 158 35.25 -13.29 -4.25
N ASN A 159 34.91 -12.82 -3.04
CA ASN A 159 35.62 -13.16 -1.80
C ASN A 159 35.25 -14.55 -1.23
N GLY A 160 34.67 -15.45 -2.04
CA GLY A 160 34.36 -16.83 -1.65
C GLY A 160 33.22 -16.97 -0.62
N ARG A 161 32.50 -15.88 -0.33
CA ARG A 161 31.33 -15.93 0.55
C ARG A 161 30.12 -16.37 -0.25
N ALA A 162 29.69 -17.60 -0.03
CA ALA A 162 28.40 -18.06 -0.54
C ALA A 162 27.30 -17.29 0.19
N LEU A 163 26.48 -16.56 -0.56
CA LEU A 163 25.17 -16.18 -0.06
C LEU A 163 24.45 -17.50 0.18
N LEU A 164 24.09 -17.78 1.44
CA LEU A 164 23.13 -18.83 1.72
C LEU A 164 21.95 -18.60 0.78
N PRO A 165 21.42 -19.63 0.09
CA PRO A 165 20.20 -19.46 -0.68
C PRO A 165 19.21 -18.74 0.24
N PRO A 166 18.48 -17.73 -0.27
CA PRO A 166 17.41 -17.14 0.52
C PRO A 166 16.63 -18.33 1.05
N LEU A 167 16.55 -18.46 2.39
CA LEU A 167 15.59 -19.37 2.98
C LEU A 167 14.32 -19.06 2.22
N ASP A 168 13.83 -20.05 1.47
CA ASP A 168 12.58 -19.89 0.77
C ASP A 168 11.65 -19.29 1.81
N HIS A 169 11.30 -18.02 1.64
CA HIS A 169 10.01 -17.56 2.07
C HIS A 169 9.01 -18.22 1.10
N GLN A 170 9.01 -19.55 1.07
CA GLN A 170 7.79 -20.31 1.08
C GLN A 170 6.91 -19.54 2.05
N SER A 171 5.86 -18.98 1.48
CA SER A 171 4.67 -18.54 2.15
C SER A 171 4.52 -19.37 3.44
N LEU A 172 4.96 -18.83 4.57
CA LEU A 172 4.60 -19.33 5.89
C LEU A 172 3.14 -18.89 6.10
N SER A 173 2.28 -19.45 5.27
CA SER A 173 0.91 -19.76 5.60
C SER A 173 0.80 -21.27 5.41
N PRO A 174 1.16 -22.06 6.44
CA PRO A 174 0.46 -23.32 6.60
C PRO A 174 -0.99 -22.96 6.96
N ALA A 175 -1.89 -23.03 5.99
CA ALA A 175 -3.29 -23.25 6.31
C ALA A 175 -3.49 -24.76 6.59
N PRO A 176 -4.41 -25.15 7.47
CA PRO A 176 -4.33 -24.99 8.91
C PRO A 176 -4.32 -26.37 9.59
N VAL A 177 -3.58 -26.53 10.69
CA VAL A 177 -4.02 -27.50 11.71
C VAL A 177 -4.75 -26.67 12.74
N GLN A 178 -6.05 -26.44 12.49
CA GLN A 178 -6.93 -26.00 13.55
C GLN A 178 -6.89 -27.11 14.62
N PRO A 179 -6.37 -26.87 15.83
CA PRO A 179 -6.85 -27.64 16.96
C PRO A 179 -8.38 -27.45 16.99
N PRO A 180 -9.16 -28.48 17.38
CA PRO A 180 -10.60 -28.29 17.55
C PRO A 180 -10.79 -27.02 18.35
N ALA A 181 -11.54 -26.07 17.78
CA ALA A 181 -11.80 -24.80 18.44
C ALA A 181 -12.23 -25.15 19.87
N PRO A 182 -11.60 -24.57 20.92
CA PRO A 182 -12.18 -24.68 22.24
C PRO A 182 -13.60 -24.17 22.06
N SER A 183 -14.59 -25.06 22.25
CA SER A 183 -15.99 -24.68 22.20
C SER A 183 -16.14 -23.59 23.25
N LEU A 184 -16.16 -22.35 22.78
CA LEU A 184 -16.33 -21.18 23.61
C LEU A 184 -17.73 -21.32 24.18
N ASP A 185 -17.79 -21.74 25.43
CA ASP A 185 -19.04 -21.80 26.18
C ASP A 185 -19.51 -20.36 26.37
N GLY A 186 -20.31 -19.88 25.41
CA GLY A 186 -20.82 -18.52 25.41
C GLY A 186 -21.63 -18.21 26.67
N ALA A 187 -22.20 -19.21 27.34
CA ALA A 187 -22.88 -19.02 28.61
C ALA A 187 -21.89 -18.73 29.74
N ALA A 188 -20.75 -19.42 29.80
CA ALA A 188 -19.69 -19.14 30.75
C ALA A 188 -19.07 -17.75 30.53
N LEU A 189 -18.81 -17.38 29.26
CA LEU A 189 -18.27 -16.06 28.91
C LEU A 189 -19.23 -14.92 29.30
N MET A 190 -20.52 -15.08 29.02
CA MET A 190 -21.54 -14.08 29.37
C MET A 190 -21.73 -13.96 30.88
N LYS A 191 -21.58 -15.07 31.62
CA LYS A 191 -21.62 -15.07 33.09
C LYS A 191 -20.42 -14.33 33.68
N ASP A 192 -19.23 -14.57 33.15
CA ASP A 192 -18.01 -13.89 33.59
C ASP A 192 -18.04 -12.38 33.26
N LEU A 193 -18.56 -12.02 32.09
CA LEU A 193 -18.76 -10.63 31.70
C LEU A 193 -19.77 -9.92 32.63
N HIS A 194 -20.88 -10.59 32.96
CA HIS A 194 -21.87 -10.05 33.90
C HIS A 194 -21.30 -9.88 35.30
N GLY A 195 -20.49 -10.84 35.76
CA GLY A 195 -19.80 -10.77 37.05
C GLY A 195 -18.83 -9.59 37.10
N ALA A 196 -17.97 -9.45 36.09
CA ALA A 196 -16.99 -8.37 36.01
C ALA A 196 -17.67 -6.98 35.93
N LEU A 197 -18.75 -6.87 35.16
CA LEU A 197 -19.54 -5.63 35.05
C LEU A 197 -20.18 -5.28 36.41
N ARG A 198 -20.76 -6.25 37.10
CA ARG A 198 -21.38 -6.06 38.42
C ARG A 198 -20.34 -5.61 39.46
N ASP A 199 -19.18 -6.26 39.50
CA ASP A 199 -18.08 -5.89 40.41
C ASP A 199 -17.58 -4.47 40.14
N GLN A 200 -17.53 -4.07 38.87
CA GLN A 200 -17.14 -2.71 38.49
C GLN A 200 -18.21 -1.68 38.89
N LEU A 201 -19.50 -1.99 38.70
CA LEU A 201 -20.60 -1.11 39.09
C LEU A 201 -20.71 -0.96 40.62
N MET A 202 -20.49 -2.03 41.38
CA MET A 202 -20.43 -1.98 42.85
C MET A 202 -19.27 -1.13 43.35
N LYS A 203 -18.09 -1.20 42.70
CA LYS A 203 -16.96 -0.29 43.00
C LYS A 203 -17.29 1.18 42.77
N HIS A 204 -18.29 1.48 41.93
CA HIS A 204 -18.76 2.84 41.66
C HIS A 204 -20.07 3.19 42.39
N GLY A 205 -20.51 2.37 43.36
CA GLY A 205 -21.66 2.66 44.23
C GLY A 205 -23.02 2.50 43.55
N ILE A 206 -23.10 1.76 42.43
CA ILE A 206 -24.32 1.51 41.68
C ILE A 206 -24.76 0.06 41.92
N GLU A 207 -25.84 -0.13 42.69
CA GLU A 207 -26.46 -1.45 42.90
C GLU A 207 -27.44 -1.76 41.76
N LEU A 208 -27.26 -2.88 41.08
CA LEU A 208 -28.23 -3.42 40.12
C LEU A 208 -29.25 -4.29 40.86
N PRO A 209 -30.57 -4.16 40.58
CA PRO A 209 -31.58 -4.99 41.21
C PRO A 209 -31.41 -6.46 40.79
N LEU A 210 -31.56 -7.36 41.78
CA LEU A 210 -31.57 -8.81 41.58
C LEU A 210 -32.72 -9.18 40.63
N THR A 211 -32.39 -9.62 39.43
CA THR A 211 -33.36 -10.28 38.55
C THR A 211 -33.27 -11.77 38.84
N ASP A 212 -34.25 -12.28 39.58
CA ASP A 212 -34.54 -13.71 39.68
C ASP A 212 -35.23 -14.16 38.37
N GLN A 213 -34.52 -14.97 37.58
CA GLN A 213 -34.94 -16.17 36.85
C GLN A 213 -34.01 -16.46 35.67
#